data_AF-A0A1G8SWF8-F1
#
_entry.id   AF-A0A1G8SWF8-F1
#
_cell.length_a   1.000
_cell.length_b   1.000
_cell.length_c   1.000
_cell.angle_alpha   90.00
_cell.angle_beta   90.00
_cell.angle_gamma   90.00
#
_symmetry.space_group_name_H-M   'P 1'
#
loop_
_entity.id
_entity.type
_entity.pdbx_description
1 polymer ?
#
loop_
_entity_poly.entity_id
_entity_poly.type
_entity_poly.pdbx_seq_one_letter_code
_entity_poly.pdbx_strand_id
1 'polypeptide(L)'
;MSKNRKKLLLPLILSTCFEVFYIVMMIAFWGKIYSPVGVIIFGAILTLFFVMSIVFFISPDKLFSDDKNDKKRKVRATLFDTNVEVYDDGATDEYINACIKFFNSIPKETIVNKAHEHFEQIRSISEGPGIDEVADYGDGDNILPYIKLKAMHVSTIKDGDPEHVWFIMEGDTPWSDGFEFVVADNQLVKVGEYTGDFEVN
;
A
#
# COMPACT_ATOMS: atom_id res chain seq x y z
N MET A 1 -2.13 22.69 21.17
CA MET A 1 -3.28 22.48 20.26
C MET A 1 -2.89 21.43 19.22
N SER A 2 -3.47 20.22 19.28
CA SER A 2 -2.94 19.06 18.54
C SER A 2 -3.15 19.17 17.02
N LYS A 3 -2.20 18.61 16.25
CA LYS A 3 -2.19 18.56 14.76
C LYS A 3 -3.50 18.02 14.14
N ASN A 4 -4.31 17.28 14.89
CA ASN A 4 -5.57 16.70 14.42
C ASN A 4 -6.71 17.73 14.26
N ARG A 5 -6.71 18.85 15.00
CA ARG A 5 -7.74 19.90 14.80
C ARG A 5 -7.57 20.64 13.48
N LYS A 6 -6.36 20.72 12.92
CA LYS A 6 -6.10 21.38 11.63
C LYS A 6 -6.65 20.59 10.43
N LYS A 7 -6.72 19.25 10.51
CA LYS A 7 -7.25 18.40 9.43
C LYS A 7 -8.78 18.49 9.28
N LEU A 8 -9.52 18.82 10.34
CA LEU A 8 -10.98 19.00 10.31
C LEU A 8 -11.43 20.41 9.91
N LEU A 9 -10.54 21.41 10.00
CA LEU A 9 -10.87 22.81 9.68
C LEU A 9 -11.01 23.05 8.18
N LEU A 10 -10.15 22.45 7.36
CA LEU A 10 -10.18 22.63 5.90
C LEU A 10 -11.48 22.11 5.24
N PRO A 11 -11.98 20.88 5.53
CA PRO A 11 -13.24 20.41 4.97
C PRO A 11 -14.45 21.19 5.50
N LEU A 12 -14.43 21.67 6.75
CA LEU A 12 -15.47 22.53 7.30
C LEU A 12 -15.54 23.86 6.54
N ILE A 13 -14.38 24.49 6.30
CA ILE A 13 -14.27 25.75 5.54
C ILE A 13 -14.75 25.56 4.10
N LEU A 14 -14.30 24.49 3.42
CA LEU A 14 -14.73 24.17 2.06
C LEU A 14 -16.25 23.97 1.99
N SER A 15 -16.84 23.25 2.95
CA SER A 15 -18.29 23.04 3.03
C SER A 15 -19.05 24.36 3.19
N THR A 16 -18.61 25.23 4.11
CA THR A 16 -19.24 26.54 4.29
C THR A 16 -19.10 27.42 3.04
N CYS A 17 -17.95 27.35 2.34
CA CYS A 17 -17.77 28.04 1.06
C CYS A 17 -18.71 27.51 -0.03
N PHE A 18 -18.96 26.20 -0.10
CA PHE A 18 -19.90 25.62 -1.06
C PHE A 18 -21.36 26.00 -0.77
N GLU A 19 -21.76 26.04 0.51
CA GLU A 19 -23.10 26.51 0.91
C GLU A 19 -23.30 28.00 0.58
N VAL A 20 -22.30 28.84 0.87
CA VAL A 20 -22.35 30.27 0.53
C VAL A 20 -22.36 30.47 -0.98
N PHE A 21 -21.53 29.74 -1.72
CA PHE A 21 -21.53 29.75 -3.18
C PHE A 21 -22.89 29.32 -3.75
N TYR A 22 -23.54 28.31 -3.15
CA TYR A 22 -24.88 27.87 -3.51
C TYR A 22 -25.94 28.96 -3.27
N ILE A 23 -25.91 29.65 -2.13
CA ILE A 23 -26.82 30.77 -1.84
C ILE A 23 -26.60 31.92 -2.83
N VAL A 24 -25.34 32.23 -3.15
CA VAL A 24 -24.99 33.26 -4.16
C VAL A 24 -25.46 32.84 -5.55
N MET A 25 -25.29 31.57 -5.93
CA MET A 25 -25.78 31.04 -7.21
C MET A 25 -27.30 31.04 -7.26
N MET A 26 -27.98 30.66 -6.18
CA MET A 26 -29.42 30.78 -6.06
C MET A 26 -29.87 32.23 -6.29
N ILE A 27 -29.28 33.21 -5.60
CA ILE A 27 -29.63 34.63 -5.76
C ILE A 27 -29.31 35.13 -7.19
N ALA A 28 -28.17 34.72 -7.77
CA ALA A 28 -27.75 35.11 -9.11
C ALA A 28 -28.62 34.49 -10.21
N PHE A 29 -29.07 33.24 -10.03
CA PHE A 29 -29.89 32.51 -10.99
C PHE A 29 -31.42 32.67 -10.75
N TRP A 30 -31.83 33.23 -9.61
CA TRP A 30 -33.22 33.59 -9.30
C TRP A 30 -33.80 34.70 -10.18
N GLY A 31 -33.00 35.29 -11.06
CA GLY A 31 -33.54 36.07 -12.16
C GLY A 31 -34.37 35.23 -13.15
N LYS A 32 -34.13 33.91 -13.30
CA LYS A 32 -34.63 33.15 -14.47
C LYS A 32 -34.82 31.61 -14.36
N ILE A 33 -34.87 30.94 -13.21
CA ILE A 33 -35.06 29.46 -13.18
C ILE A 33 -36.51 29.02 -12.83
N TYR A 34 -37.04 28.13 -13.67
CA TYR A 34 -38.45 27.89 -14.00
C TYR A 34 -39.13 26.66 -13.33
N SER A 35 -38.56 26.02 -12.30
CA SER A 35 -39.27 24.90 -11.65
C SER A 35 -38.84 24.65 -10.21
N PRO A 36 -39.77 24.72 -9.23
CA PRO A 36 -39.49 24.37 -7.83
C PRO A 36 -39.06 22.91 -7.65
N VAL A 37 -39.40 22.03 -8.61
CA VAL A 37 -38.99 20.61 -8.60
C VAL A 37 -37.49 20.45 -8.83
N GLY A 38 -36.90 21.26 -9.71
CA GLY A 38 -35.45 21.20 -9.99
C GLY A 38 -34.60 21.60 -8.78
N VAL A 39 -35.07 22.56 -8.00
CA VAL A 39 -34.41 23.01 -6.75
C VAL A 39 -34.42 21.91 -5.70
N ILE A 40 -35.53 21.18 -5.56
CA ILE A 40 -35.65 20.08 -4.60
C ILE A 40 -34.73 18.91 -5.01
N ILE A 41 -34.72 18.53 -6.28
CA ILE A 41 -33.86 17.44 -6.79
C ILE A 41 -32.38 17.80 -6.60
N PHE A 42 -31.99 19.03 -6.94
CA PHE A 42 -30.60 19.46 -6.80
C PHE A 42 -30.16 19.57 -5.32
N GLY A 43 -31.03 20.05 -4.43
CA GLY A 43 -30.78 20.08 -2.99
C GLY A 43 -30.63 18.69 -2.37
N ALA A 44 -31.41 17.71 -2.84
CA ALA A 44 -31.28 16.31 -2.42
C ALA A 44 -29.95 15.70 -2.87
N ILE A 45 -29.51 15.99 -4.10
CA ILE A 45 -28.20 15.54 -4.62
C ILE A 45 -27.06 16.15 -3.80
N LEU A 46 -27.09 17.46 -3.52
CA LEU A 46 -26.06 18.11 -2.69
C LEU A 46 -25.99 17.55 -1.27
N THR A 47 -27.15 17.27 -0.66
CA THR A 47 -27.21 16.66 0.68
C THR A 47 -26.62 15.25 0.68
N LEU A 48 -26.86 14.47 -0.38
CA LEU A 48 -26.24 13.16 -0.57
C LEU A 48 -24.70 13.27 -0.65
N PHE A 49 -24.18 14.20 -1.45
CA PHE A 49 -22.74 14.47 -1.55
C PHE A 49 -22.12 14.92 -0.22
N PHE A 50 -22.84 15.74 0.55
CA PHE A 50 -22.41 16.19 1.88
C PHE A 50 -22.33 15.03 2.88
N VAL A 51 -23.36 14.18 2.93
CA VAL A 51 -23.36 12.99 3.79
C VAL A 51 -22.23 12.04 3.39
N MET A 52 -22.04 11.78 2.08
CA MET A 52 -20.93 10.95 1.60
C MET A 52 -19.56 11.53 2.00
N SER A 53 -19.38 12.84 1.85
CA SER A 53 -18.13 13.52 2.23
C SER A 53 -17.87 13.41 3.74
N ILE A 54 -18.90 13.61 4.58
CA ILE A 54 -18.78 13.43 6.03
C ILE A 54 -18.38 11.99 6.38
N VAL A 55 -19.04 11.00 5.78
CA VAL A 55 -18.74 9.58 6.02
C VAL A 55 -17.31 9.25 5.59
N PHE A 56 -16.87 9.77 4.44
CA PHE A 56 -15.50 9.64 3.94
C PHE A 56 -14.46 10.22 4.91
N PHE A 57 -14.73 11.38 5.51
CA PHE A 57 -13.78 12.02 6.43
C PHE A 57 -13.83 11.48 7.86
N ILE A 58 -14.98 11.00 8.34
CA ILE A 58 -15.14 10.41 9.68
C ILE A 58 -14.68 8.95 9.71
N SER A 59 -14.82 8.23 8.59
CA SER A 59 -14.48 6.81 8.52
C SER A 59 -13.90 6.45 7.15
N PRO A 60 -12.73 7.02 6.76
CA PRO A 60 -12.07 6.65 5.50
C PRO A 60 -11.82 5.13 5.44
N ASP A 61 -11.45 4.53 6.58
CA ASP A 61 -11.20 3.10 6.74
C ASP A 61 -12.43 2.19 6.60
N LYS A 62 -13.65 2.74 6.39
CA LYS A 62 -14.87 1.97 6.12
C LYS A 62 -15.33 2.07 4.65
N LEU A 63 -14.90 3.09 3.93
CA LEU A 63 -15.19 3.27 2.50
C LEU A 63 -14.10 2.67 1.62
N PHE A 64 -12.87 2.57 2.15
CA PHE A 64 -11.73 1.89 1.52
C PHE A 64 -11.32 0.60 2.24
N SER A 65 -12.12 0.12 3.21
CA SER A 65 -11.95 -1.28 3.59
C SER A 65 -12.49 -2.12 2.46
N ASP A 66 -11.61 -2.54 1.56
CA ASP A 66 -11.70 -3.89 1.02
C ASP A 66 -12.05 -4.82 2.18
N ASP A 67 -13.06 -5.64 1.93
CA ASP A 67 -13.74 -6.51 2.86
C ASP A 67 -12.87 -6.94 4.06
N LYS A 68 -13.19 -6.39 5.24
CA LYS A 68 -12.70 -6.86 6.54
C LYS A 68 -13.36 -8.20 6.91
N ASN A 69 -13.40 -9.15 5.98
CA ASN A 69 -13.91 -10.50 6.22
C ASN A 69 -12.98 -11.64 5.84
N ASP A 70 -11.84 -11.39 5.19
CA ASP A 70 -10.73 -12.33 5.27
C ASP A 70 -9.92 -11.97 6.51
N LYS A 71 -10.14 -12.74 7.58
CA LYS A 71 -9.30 -12.70 8.77
C LYS A 71 -7.92 -13.21 8.38
N LYS A 72 -7.12 -12.35 7.72
CA LYS A 72 -5.71 -12.62 7.47
C LYS A 72 -5.09 -12.97 8.81
N ARG A 73 -4.69 -14.23 8.94
CA ARG A 73 -4.08 -14.72 10.17
C ARG A 73 -2.67 -14.13 10.24
N LYS A 74 -2.30 -13.66 11.44
CA LYS A 74 -1.00 -13.03 11.69
C LYS A 74 -0.10 -13.95 12.49
N VAL A 75 1.02 -14.33 11.91
CA VAL A 75 2.08 -15.13 12.57
C VAL A 75 3.36 -14.28 12.65
N ARG A 76 4.13 -14.40 13.71
CA ARG A 76 5.45 -13.74 13.81
C ARG A 76 6.54 -14.74 13.44
N ALA A 77 7.44 -14.36 12.55
CA ALA A 77 8.58 -15.17 12.14
C ALA A 77 9.88 -14.35 12.18
N THR A 78 11.01 -15.04 12.34
CA THR A 78 12.33 -14.42 12.21
C THR A 78 12.91 -14.77 10.84
N LEU A 79 13.11 -13.76 9.99
CA LEU A 79 13.69 -13.87 8.66
C LEU A 79 14.88 -12.92 8.56
N PHE A 80 16.05 -13.42 8.15
CA PHE A 80 17.32 -12.68 8.23
C PHE A 80 17.49 -11.90 9.54
N ASP A 81 17.34 -12.62 10.65
CA ASP A 81 17.51 -12.07 12.01
C ASP A 81 16.54 -10.91 12.34
N THR A 82 15.52 -10.69 11.51
CA THR A 82 14.50 -9.64 11.66
C THR A 82 13.14 -10.27 11.94
N ASN A 83 12.42 -9.73 12.91
CA ASN A 83 11.05 -10.16 13.19
C ASN A 83 10.10 -9.54 12.16
N VAL A 84 9.41 -10.39 11.42
CA VAL A 84 8.44 -10.00 10.40
C VAL A 84 7.04 -10.52 10.73
N GLU A 85 6.04 -9.81 10.23
CA GLU A 85 4.65 -10.26 10.29
C GLU A 85 4.33 -11.10 9.05
N VAL A 86 3.80 -12.30 9.25
CA VAL A 86 3.34 -13.18 8.17
C VAL A 86 1.82 -13.11 8.12
N TYR A 87 1.30 -12.78 6.95
CA TYR A 87 -0.10 -12.69 6.60
C TYR A 87 -0.46 -13.85 5.67
N ASP A 88 -1.48 -14.61 6.02
CA ASP A 88 -1.99 -15.70 5.20
C ASP A 88 -3.52 -15.65 5.09
N ASP A 89 -4.03 -16.18 3.98
CA ASP A 89 -5.45 -16.36 3.73
C ASP A 89 -5.86 -17.84 3.82
N GLY A 90 -5.80 -18.38 5.03
CA GLY A 90 -6.23 -19.75 5.31
C GLY A 90 -5.17 -20.82 5.04
N ALA A 91 -3.89 -20.46 5.03
CA ALA A 91 -2.79 -21.41 4.90
C ALA A 91 -2.68 -22.34 6.12
N THR A 92 -2.19 -23.55 5.92
CA THR A 92 -1.82 -24.44 7.04
C THR A 92 -0.52 -23.95 7.69
N ASP A 93 -0.29 -24.29 8.97
CA ASP A 93 0.99 -24.00 9.63
C ASP A 93 2.16 -24.68 8.94
N GLU A 94 1.93 -25.86 8.36
CA GLU A 94 2.92 -26.61 7.58
C GLU A 94 3.36 -25.81 6.35
N TYR A 95 2.41 -25.28 5.58
CA TYR A 95 2.71 -24.46 4.40
C TYR A 95 3.41 -23.15 4.77
N ILE A 96 2.98 -22.45 5.82
CA ILE A 96 3.68 -21.24 6.31
C ILE A 96 5.12 -21.57 6.69
N ASN A 97 5.35 -22.68 7.39
CA ASN A 97 6.69 -23.10 7.76
C ASN A 97 7.54 -23.44 6.54
N ALA A 98 6.95 -24.02 5.48
CA ALA A 98 7.63 -24.25 4.20
C ALA A 98 8.05 -22.93 3.54
N CYS A 99 7.17 -21.92 3.48
CA CYS A 99 7.50 -20.59 2.96
C CYS A 99 8.66 -19.92 3.74
N ILE A 100 8.59 -19.95 5.08
CA ILE A 100 9.64 -19.40 5.96
C ILE A 100 10.97 -20.14 5.74
N LYS A 101 10.93 -21.47 5.67
CA LYS A 101 12.11 -22.30 5.44
C LYS A 101 12.72 -22.02 4.07
N PHE A 102 11.88 -21.87 3.04
CA PHE A 102 12.33 -21.52 1.70
C PHE A 102 13.04 -20.16 1.70
N PHE A 103 12.41 -19.11 2.26
CA PHE A 103 13.02 -17.78 2.32
C PHE A 103 14.38 -17.80 3.01
N ASN A 104 14.48 -18.46 4.17
CA ASN A 104 15.73 -18.58 4.92
C ASN A 104 16.79 -19.47 4.22
N SER A 105 16.40 -20.27 3.23
CA SER A 105 17.31 -21.07 2.42
C SER A 105 17.91 -20.32 1.23
N ILE A 106 17.33 -19.16 0.87
CA ILE A 106 17.84 -18.33 -0.22
C ILE A 106 19.26 -17.86 0.15
N PRO A 107 20.28 -18.09 -0.71
CA PRO A 107 21.63 -17.62 -0.44
C PRO A 107 21.65 -16.09 -0.31
N LYS A 108 22.31 -15.57 0.73
CA LYS A 108 22.45 -14.12 0.96
C LYS A 108 23.04 -13.40 -0.25
N GLU A 109 24.03 -14.01 -0.90
CA GLU A 109 24.68 -13.48 -2.10
C GLU A 109 23.69 -13.28 -3.26
N THR A 110 22.72 -14.20 -3.45
CA THR A 110 21.68 -14.05 -4.48
C THR A 110 20.84 -12.80 -4.24
N ILE A 111 20.53 -12.52 -2.97
CA ILE A 111 19.75 -11.35 -2.57
C ILE A 111 20.55 -10.08 -2.75
N VAL A 112 21.82 -10.06 -2.32
CA VAL A 112 22.73 -8.94 -2.51
C VAL A 112 22.82 -8.57 -3.99
N ASN A 113 23.13 -9.54 -4.85
CA ASN A 113 23.29 -9.32 -6.28
C ASN A 113 22.03 -8.75 -6.91
N LYS A 114 20.87 -9.33 -6.58
CA LYS A 114 19.58 -8.86 -7.13
C LYS A 114 19.18 -7.48 -6.60
N ALA A 115 19.41 -7.20 -5.32
CA ALA A 115 19.16 -5.88 -4.75
C ALA A 115 20.08 -4.82 -5.36
N HIS A 116 21.35 -5.17 -5.64
CA HIS A 116 22.31 -4.30 -6.32
C HIS A 116 21.91 -4.02 -7.76
N GLU A 117 21.49 -5.05 -8.52
CA GLU A 117 20.92 -4.88 -9.87
C GLU A 117 19.76 -3.88 -9.86
N HIS A 118 18.84 -4.01 -8.89
CA HIS A 118 17.73 -3.07 -8.74
C HIS A 118 18.19 -1.65 -8.38
N PHE A 119 19.14 -1.52 -7.45
CA PHE A 119 19.72 -0.23 -7.07
C PHE A 119 20.32 0.50 -8.28
N GLU A 120 21.14 -0.17 -9.08
CA GLU A 120 21.77 0.41 -10.26
C GLU A 120 20.75 0.77 -11.36
N GLN A 121 19.68 -0.01 -11.50
CA GLN A 121 18.55 0.35 -12.38
C GLN A 121 17.91 1.67 -11.95
N ILE A 122 17.54 1.81 -10.68
CA ILE A 122 16.95 3.04 -10.14
C ILE A 122 17.93 4.20 -10.28
N ARG A 123 19.22 3.98 -10.01
CA ARG A 123 20.26 4.99 -10.16
C ARG A 123 20.40 5.49 -11.60
N SER A 124 20.31 4.60 -12.58
CA SER A 124 20.43 4.97 -13.99
C SER A 124 19.29 5.86 -14.51
N ILE A 125 18.11 5.79 -13.88
CA ILE A 125 16.91 6.57 -14.28
C ILE A 125 16.65 7.78 -13.37
N SER A 126 17.32 7.85 -12.22
CA SER A 126 17.14 8.94 -11.25
C SER A 126 18.00 10.14 -11.62
N GLU A 127 17.39 11.16 -12.23
CA GLU A 127 18.03 12.46 -12.47
C GLU A 127 17.91 13.35 -11.21
N GLY A 128 18.72 13.10 -10.17
CA GLY A 128 18.68 13.95 -8.98
C GLY A 128 19.76 13.67 -7.93
N PRO A 129 20.15 14.67 -7.11
CA PRO A 129 21.27 14.57 -6.15
C PRO A 129 21.06 13.55 -5.02
N GLY A 130 19.82 13.09 -4.80
CA GLY A 130 19.49 12.17 -3.70
C GLY A 130 19.98 10.73 -3.92
N ILE A 131 20.14 10.26 -5.17
CA ILE A 131 20.60 8.90 -5.42
C ILE A 131 22.13 8.76 -5.26
N ASP A 132 22.87 9.83 -5.58
CA ASP A 132 24.33 9.87 -5.41
C ASP A 132 24.73 9.92 -3.93
N GLU A 133 23.88 10.50 -3.06
CA GLU A 133 24.05 10.48 -1.60
C GLU A 133 23.87 9.09 -0.99
N VAL A 134 23.26 8.15 -1.72
CA VAL A 134 23.03 6.77 -1.31
C VAL A 134 23.83 5.75 -2.13
N ALA A 135 24.73 6.21 -3.00
CA ALA A 135 25.59 5.37 -3.85
C ALA A 135 26.44 4.37 -3.05
N ASP A 136 26.91 4.79 -1.87
CA ASP A 136 27.71 3.95 -0.97
C ASP A 136 26.89 2.78 -0.38
N TYR A 137 25.56 2.83 -0.41
CA TYR A 137 24.69 1.74 0.07
C TYR A 137 24.59 0.58 -0.90
N GLY A 138 24.84 0.84 -2.19
CA GLY A 138 24.78 -0.17 -3.23
C GLY A 138 25.97 -1.12 -3.26
N ASP A 139 27.11 -0.79 -2.65
CA ASP A 139 28.36 -1.54 -2.87
C ASP A 139 28.39 -2.90 -2.14
N GLY A 140 28.10 -3.97 -2.90
CA GLY A 140 28.23 -5.36 -2.45
C GLY A 140 27.40 -5.68 -1.21
N ASP A 141 28.00 -6.37 -0.25
CA ASP A 141 27.33 -6.84 0.99
C ASP A 141 26.80 -5.69 1.87
N ASN A 142 27.23 -4.44 1.63
CA ASN A 142 26.77 -3.27 2.38
C ASN A 142 25.30 -2.93 2.11
N ILE A 143 24.67 -3.54 1.10
CA ILE A 143 23.27 -3.28 0.76
C ILE A 143 22.27 -3.90 1.74
N LEU A 144 22.63 -5.04 2.36
CA LEU A 144 21.71 -5.81 3.22
C LEU A 144 21.16 -5.02 4.43
N PRO A 145 21.97 -4.26 5.19
CA PRO A 145 21.48 -3.47 6.32
C PRO A 145 20.42 -2.42 5.94
N TYR A 146 20.34 -2.05 4.66
CA TYR A 146 19.39 -1.06 4.16
C TYR A 146 18.07 -1.67 3.69
N ILE A 147 18.00 -3.00 3.55
CA ILE A 147 16.77 -3.72 3.23
C ILE A 147 16.04 -4.03 4.53
N LYS A 148 14.96 -3.30 4.80
CA LYS A 148 14.15 -3.45 6.02
C LYS A 148 12.91 -4.28 5.73
N LEU A 149 12.97 -5.57 6.00
CA LEU A 149 11.81 -6.47 5.85
C LEU A 149 10.68 -6.06 6.79
N LYS A 150 9.44 -6.13 6.31
CA LYS A 150 8.23 -5.75 7.04
C LYS A 150 7.27 -6.92 7.19
N ALA A 151 6.84 -7.47 6.07
CA ALA A 151 5.73 -8.39 6.03
C ALA A 151 5.93 -9.47 4.97
N MET A 152 5.48 -10.70 5.27
CA MET A 152 5.34 -11.78 4.30
C MET A 152 3.86 -11.99 4.00
N HIS A 153 3.49 -12.04 2.74
CA HIS A 153 2.16 -12.38 2.27
C HIS A 153 2.21 -13.75 1.61
N VAL A 154 1.63 -14.74 2.28
CA VAL A 154 1.61 -16.14 1.82
C VAL A 154 0.39 -16.37 0.94
N SER A 155 0.63 -16.87 -0.28
CA SER A 155 -0.43 -17.19 -1.23
C SER A 155 -0.75 -18.68 -1.23
N THR A 156 -2.03 -19.02 -1.18
CA THR A 156 -2.56 -20.38 -1.23
C THR A 156 -3.02 -20.80 -2.63
N ILE A 157 -2.61 -20.08 -3.69
CA ILE A 157 -3.01 -20.32 -5.10
C ILE A 157 -2.82 -21.78 -5.56
N LYS A 158 -1.87 -22.54 -4.99
CA LYS A 158 -1.63 -23.96 -5.26
C LYS A 158 -2.12 -24.87 -4.13
N ASP A 159 -3.29 -24.57 -3.58
CA ASP A 159 -3.91 -25.28 -2.44
C ASP A 159 -3.03 -25.34 -1.18
N GLY A 160 -1.99 -24.49 -1.09
CA GLY A 160 -1.02 -24.52 0.00
C GLY A 160 -0.12 -25.76 0.01
N ASP A 161 0.26 -26.30 -1.15
CA ASP A 161 1.23 -27.41 -1.26
C ASP A 161 2.63 -27.00 -0.74
N PRO A 162 3.14 -27.61 0.35
CA PRO A 162 4.47 -27.30 0.90
C PRO A 162 5.65 -27.52 -0.05
N GLU A 163 5.48 -28.33 -1.09
CA GLU A 163 6.49 -28.58 -2.12
C GLU A 163 6.46 -27.55 -3.24
N HIS A 164 5.51 -26.60 -3.24
CA HIS A 164 5.33 -25.57 -4.25
C HIS A 164 4.96 -24.24 -3.58
N VAL A 165 5.93 -23.56 -2.95
CA VAL A 165 5.66 -22.37 -2.13
C VAL A 165 5.54 -21.08 -2.93
N TRP A 166 4.60 -20.22 -2.52
CA TRP A 166 4.32 -18.92 -3.12
C TRP A 166 4.13 -17.85 -2.04
N PHE A 167 4.92 -16.79 -2.12
CA PHE A 167 4.78 -15.65 -1.22
C PHE A 167 5.39 -14.38 -1.80
N ILE A 168 4.98 -13.24 -1.24
CA ILE A 168 5.61 -11.94 -1.44
C ILE A 168 6.18 -11.48 -0.10
N MET A 169 7.44 -11.07 -0.09
CA MET A 169 8.08 -10.43 1.06
C MET A 169 8.19 -8.94 0.78
N GLU A 170 7.55 -8.11 1.60
CA GLU A 170 7.65 -6.67 1.54
C GLU A 170 8.77 -6.14 2.43
N GLY A 171 9.44 -5.09 1.96
CA GLY A 171 10.42 -4.34 2.72
C GLY A 171 10.59 -2.91 2.22
N ASP A 172 11.42 -2.16 2.92
CA ASP A 172 11.80 -0.79 2.55
C ASP A 172 13.28 -0.71 2.21
N THR A 173 13.62 0.22 1.33
CA THR A 173 15.00 0.62 1.05
C THR A 173 15.10 2.16 0.94
N PRO A 174 16.27 2.77 1.18
CA PRO A 174 16.45 4.21 1.00
C PRO A 174 16.28 4.72 -0.43
N TRP A 175 16.39 3.85 -1.44
CA TRP A 175 16.38 4.22 -2.86
C TRP A 175 15.06 3.92 -3.58
N SER A 176 14.08 3.32 -2.90
CA SER A 176 12.78 2.99 -3.51
C SER A 176 11.65 3.08 -2.48
N ASP A 177 10.50 3.62 -2.90
CA ASP A 177 9.30 3.78 -2.07
C ASP A 177 8.64 2.44 -1.69
N GLY A 178 9.08 1.32 -2.28
CA GLY A 178 8.71 -0.03 -1.86
C GLY A 178 9.62 -1.08 -2.49
N PHE A 179 9.98 -2.10 -1.72
CA PHE A 179 10.86 -3.18 -2.15
C PHE A 179 10.23 -4.54 -1.84
N GLU A 180 10.27 -5.47 -2.78
CA GLU A 180 9.66 -6.78 -2.62
C GLU A 180 10.56 -7.92 -3.07
N PHE A 181 10.34 -9.09 -2.48
CA PHE A 181 10.80 -10.38 -2.99
C PHE A 181 9.58 -11.18 -3.41
N VAL A 182 9.54 -11.63 -4.64
CA VAL A 182 8.47 -12.51 -5.14
C VAL A 182 9.01 -13.91 -5.27
N VAL A 183 8.37 -14.85 -4.58
CA VAL A 183 8.64 -16.27 -4.71
C VAL A 183 7.44 -16.97 -5.30
N ALA A 184 7.69 -17.72 -6.35
CA ALA A 184 6.73 -18.58 -7.01
C ALA A 184 7.36 -19.94 -7.23
N ASP A 185 6.66 -21.00 -6.84
CA ASP A 185 7.06 -22.36 -7.12
C ASP A 185 8.50 -22.71 -6.66
N ASN A 186 8.84 -22.28 -5.43
CA ASN A 186 10.20 -22.41 -4.86
C ASN A 186 11.29 -21.73 -5.68
N GLN A 187 10.96 -20.66 -6.40
CA GLN A 187 11.94 -19.85 -7.13
C GLN A 187 11.81 -18.40 -6.71
N LEU A 188 12.95 -17.76 -6.47
CA LEU A 188 13.02 -16.32 -6.32
C LEU A 188 12.87 -15.68 -7.70
N VAL A 189 11.66 -15.21 -8.00
CA VAL A 189 11.29 -14.64 -9.31
C VAL A 189 11.74 -13.19 -9.43
N LYS A 190 11.58 -12.42 -8.36
CA LYS A 190 11.84 -10.98 -8.36
C LYS A 190 12.40 -10.52 -7.04
N VAL A 191 13.30 -9.54 -7.11
CA VAL A 191 13.73 -8.70 -6.01
C VAL A 191 13.84 -7.28 -6.55
N GLY A 192 13.10 -6.33 -6.02
CA GLY A 192 13.12 -4.96 -6.53
C GLY A 192 11.87 -4.17 -6.20
N GLU A 193 11.53 -3.20 -7.05
CA GLU A 193 10.43 -2.27 -6.82
C GLU A 193 9.11 -2.98 -6.55
N TYR A 194 8.42 -2.54 -5.49
CA TYR A 194 7.09 -3.00 -5.15
C TYR A 194 6.11 -2.61 -6.27
N THR A 195 5.51 -3.59 -6.95
CA THR A 195 4.61 -3.35 -8.08
C THR A 195 3.13 -3.38 -7.71
N GLY A 196 2.79 -3.61 -6.45
CA GLY A 196 1.42 -3.90 -6.03
C GLY A 196 1.03 -5.37 -6.24
N ASP A 197 -0.19 -5.73 -5.82
CA ASP A 197 -0.71 -7.11 -5.80
C ASP A 197 -0.36 -7.86 -7.07
N PHE A 198 0.49 -8.88 -6.91
CA PHE A 198 0.96 -9.70 -8.02
C PHE A 198 -0.17 -10.66 -8.42
N GLU A 199 -1.00 -10.25 -9.39
CA GLU A 199 -1.86 -11.20 -10.10
C GLU A 199 -0.98 -12.12 -10.93
N VAL A 200 -0.65 -13.28 -10.36
CA VAL A 200 -0.03 -14.38 -11.09
C VAL A 200 -1.05 -14.87 -12.12
N ASN A 201 -0.88 -14.46 -13.38
CA ASN A 201 -1.58 -15.06 -14.52
C ASN A 201 -1.04 -16.47 -14.82
#